data_AF-A0A5K1F749-F1
#
_entry.id   AF-A0A5K1F749-F1
#
_cell.length_a   1.000
_cell.length_b   1.000
_cell.length_c   1.000
_cell.angle_alpha   90.00
_cell.angle_beta   90.00
_cell.angle_gamma   90.00
#
_symmetry.space_group_name_H-M   'P 1'
#
loop_
_entity.id
_entity.type
_entity.pdbx_description
1 polymer ?
#
loop_
_entity_poly.entity_id
_entity_poly.type
_entity_poly.pdbx_seq_one_letter_code
_entity_poly.pdbx_strand_id
1 'polypeptide(L)' 'YAQASVNGRYGGAEGTLSVWRPTLEHNSEMSLSQIWVLSETSNDLSMSLEAGWM' A
#
# COMPACT_ATOMS: atom_id res chain seq x y z
N TYR A 1 2.68 10.16 22.34
CA TYR A 1 2.88 8.76 21.92
C TYR A 1 1.63 8.00 22.33
N ALA A 2 0.93 7.36 21.39
CA ALA A 2 -0.27 6.57 21.65
C ALA A 2 -0.07 5.18 21.05
N GLN A 3 -0.35 4.14 21.83
CA GLN A 3 -0.30 2.76 21.39
C GLN A 3 -1.61 2.08 21.78
N ALA A 4 -2.24 1.42 20.81
CA ALA A 4 -3.39 0.55 21.03
C ALA A 4 -3.00 -0.88 20.68
N SER A 5 -3.50 -1.84 21.44
CA SER A 5 -3.28 -3.28 21.20
C SER A 5 -4.62 -3.98 21.18
N VAL A 6 -4.78 -4.90 20.24
CA VAL A 6 -5.99 -5.68 20.06
C VAL A 6 -5.63 -7.18 20.03
N ASN A 7 -6.47 -8.04 20.60
CA ASN A 7 -6.25 -9.48 20.70
C ASN A 7 -7.42 -10.24 20.07
N GLY A 8 -7.14 -11.12 19.11
CA GLY A 8 -8.16 -11.85 18.34
C GLY A 8 -7.60 -12.54 17.10
N ARG A 9 -8.47 -13.20 16.33
CA ARG A 9 -8.14 -13.80 15.03
C ARG A 9 -8.54 -12.84 13.92
N TYR A 10 -7.56 -12.34 13.17
CA TYR A 10 -7.76 -11.39 12.08
C TYR A 10 -7.65 -12.11 10.73
N GLY A 11 -8.58 -11.81 9.82
CA GLY A 11 -8.44 -12.19 8.42
C GLY A 11 -7.49 -11.23 7.72
N GLY A 12 -6.55 -11.76 6.93
CA GLY A 12 -5.69 -10.98 6.04
C GLY A 12 -5.92 -11.40 4.60
N ALA A 13 -5.61 -10.51 3.67
CA ALA A 13 -5.51 -10.83 2.25
C ALA A 13 -4.03 -10.77 1.85
N GLU A 14 -3.57 -11.80 1.15
CA GLU A 14 -2.24 -11.84 0.54
C GLU A 14 -2.38 -11.76 -0.98
N GLY A 15 -1.51 -10.97 -1.59
CA GLY A 15 -1.48 -10.80 -3.05
C GLY A 15 -0.08 -10.41 -3.48
N THR A 16 0.34 -10.89 -4.65
CA THR A 16 1.64 -10.53 -5.25
C THR A 16 1.40 -9.57 -6.40
N LEU A 17 2.01 -8.38 -6.32
CA LEU A 17 2.11 -7.42 -7.42
C LEU A 17 3.54 -7.47 -7.97
N SER A 18 3.70 -7.54 -9.28
CA SER A 18 5.02 -7.47 -9.93
C SER A 18 5.07 -6.31 -10.90
N VAL A 19 6.05 -5.44 -10.73
CA VAL A 19 6.34 -4.32 -11.63
C VAL A 19 7.56 -4.70 -12.46
N TRP A 20 7.40 -4.75 -13.78
CA TRP A 20 8.46 -5.23 -14.68
C TRP A 20 9.06 -4.08 -15.50
N ARG A 21 10.37 -3.88 -15.31
CA ARG A 21 11.26 -3.05 -16.15
C ARG A 21 10.63 -1.70 -16.58
N PRO A 22 10.32 -0.79 -15.64
CA PRO A 22 9.95 0.56 -16.03
C PRO A 22 11.10 1.21 -16.80
N THR A 23 10.81 1.78 -17.96
CA THR A 23 11.77 2.48 -18.80
C THR A 23 11.48 3.98 -18.78
N LEU A 24 12.55 4.78 -18.79
CA LEU A 24 12.49 6.22 -18.96
C LEU A 24 12.96 6.54 -20.38
N GLU A 25 12.39 7.55 -21.01
CA GLU A 25 12.80 7.98 -22.36
C GLU A 25 14.09 8.82 -22.28
N HIS A 26 14.26 9.58 -21.18
CA HIS A 26 15.40 10.44 -20.92
C HIS A 26 15.97 10.28 -19.50
N ASN A 27 17.30 10.43 -19.37
CA ASN A 27 18.01 10.37 -18.08
C ASN A 27 17.67 11.49 -17.08
N SER A 28 16.93 12.53 -17.51
CA SER A 28 16.41 13.58 -16.61
C SER A 28 15.04 13.23 -16.01
N GLU A 29 14.43 12.10 -16.40
CA GLU A 29 13.12 11.69 -15.92
C GLU A 29 13.22 10.82 -14.67
N MET A 30 12.10 10.72 -13.94
CA MET A 30 11.99 9.97 -12.70
C MET A 30 10.68 9.20 -12.70
N SER A 31 10.69 7.93 -12.26
CA SER A 31 9.48 7.14 -12.09
C SER A 31 9.09 7.14 -10.62
N LEU A 32 7.89 7.66 -10.32
CA LEU A 32 7.28 7.61 -8.98
C LEU A 32 6.10 6.64 -9.04
N SER A 33 6.02 5.73 -8.09
CA SER A 33 4.94 4.75 -7.99
C SER A 33 4.40 4.67 -6.57
N GLN A 34 3.09 4.47 -6.46
CA GLN A 34 2.38 4.41 -5.19
C GLN A 34 1.31 3.32 -5.27
N ILE A 35 1.12 2.57 -4.18
CA ILE A 35 0.06 1.58 -4.04
C ILE A 35 -0.87 2.02 -2.90
N TRP A 36 -2.18 1.92 -3.13
CA TRP A 36 -3.22 2.15 -2.13
C TRP A 36 -3.95 0.84 -1.85
N VAL A 37 -3.91 0.37 -0.60
CA VAL A 37 -4.74 -0.75 -0.14
C VAL A 37 -5.85 -0.18 0.73
N LEU A 38 -7.10 -0.30 0.29
CA LEU A 38 -8.28 0.19 1.00
C LEU A 38 -9.07 -1.00 1.52
N SER A 39 -9.33 -1.02 2.84
CA SER A 39 -10.29 -1.93 3.44
C SER A 39 -11.50 -1.12 3.88
N GLU A 40 -12.65 -1.38 3.26
CA GLU A 40 -13.94 -0.85 3.70
C GLU A 40 -14.49 -1.76 4.80
N THR A 41 -14.85 -1.19 5.95
CA THR A 41 -15.54 -1.91 7.02
C THR A 41 -16.99 -1.43 7.07
N SER A 42 -17.91 -2.26 7.56
CA SER A 42 -19.35 -1.95 7.67
C SER A 42 -19.69 -0.73 8.54
N ASN A 43 -18.69 -0.08 9.14
CA ASN A 43 -18.78 1.04 10.07
C ASN A 43 -18.06 2.31 9.54
N ASP A 44 -17.88 2.44 8.21
CA ASP A 44 -17.28 3.61 7.53
C ASP A 44 -15.81 3.91 7.91
N LEU A 45 -15.11 2.96 8.54
CA LEU A 45 -13.68 3.09 8.81
C LEU A 45 -12.87 2.54 7.64
N SER A 46 -12.19 3.44 6.93
CA SER A 46 -11.25 3.12 5.85
C SER A 46 -9.82 3.18 6.38
N MET A 47 -9.09 2.07 6.26
CA MET A 47 -7.65 2.02 6.58
C MET A 47 -6.87 2.02 5.26
N SER A 48 -5.90 2.94 5.12
CA SER A 48 -5.01 3.03 3.97
C SER A 48 -3.57 2.78 4.37
N LEU A 49 -2.87 1.93 3.63
CA LEU A 49 -1.42 1.77 3.71
C LEU A 49 -0.78 2.34 2.44
N GLU A 50 0.22 3.21 2.63
CA GLU A 50 0.98 3.83 1.55
C GLU A 50 2.40 3.26 1.54
N ALA A 51 2.83 2.77 0.38
CA ALA A 51 4.20 2.38 0.12
C ALA A 51 4.64 2.97 -1.23
N GLY A 52 5.80 3.63 -1.23
CA GLY A 52 6.40 4.23 -2.42
C GLY A 52 7.86 3.81 -2.58
N TRP A 53 8.34 3.86 -3.82
CA TRP A 53 9.75 3.67 -4.18
C TRP A 53 10.19 4.75 -5.18
N MET A 54 11.50 5.04 -5.16
CA MET A 54 12.20 5.98 -6.03
C MET A 54 13.20 5.23 -6.91
#